data_AF-A0AAW1WAM1-F1
#
_entry.id   AF-A0AAW1WAM1-F1
#
_cell.length_a   1.000
_cell.length_b   1.000
_cell.length_c   1.000
_cell.angle_alpha   90.00
_cell.angle_beta   90.00
_cell.angle_gamma   90.00
#
_symmetry.space_group_name_H-M   'P 1'
#
loop_
_entity.id
_entity.type
_entity.pdbx_description
1 polymer ?
#
loop_
_entity_poly.entity_id
_entity_poly.type
_entity_poly.pdbx_seq_one_letter_code
_entity_poly.pdbx_strand_id
1 'polypeptide(L)'
;MGSSRVRIKACWFPYVFIVVLSFLPCFLCLNGDEFSRTKNPATLPLVTQLMYGKLTNLTQFLSNDLRQNMGYCIKNVQDDWNGAFNYSGRLEFLSNCIKSSKGDISSRICTAAEIKYYFQSFTNIGTPQHSTYLKPNLNCNLTYWGAGCEPGWGCSLNLNLNQKVDLKALRIPARTSDCQPCCEGFFCPEGITCMMPCPLGSYCPRGQLNRTSGLCDPYTYQIPAGQPNHTCGGADVWTDASKIDLFCSAGSYCPSTIKKYICNNGFYCRMGATHQRACLKLTSCGRGTANQRIHAYGVFLVAALSFILLIIYNCSDQVLLIRERKAAKSREAAARHARENCTST
;
A
#
# COMPACT_ATOMS: atom_id res chain seq x y z
N MET A 1 62.25 32.55 -28.08
CA MET A 1 60.89 32.08 -28.45
C MET A 1 59.92 32.58 -27.41
N GLY A 2 59.05 33.52 -27.79
CA GLY A 2 58.22 34.31 -26.87
C GLY A 2 57.04 33.52 -26.31
N SER A 3 56.91 33.52 -24.98
CA SER A 3 55.72 33.07 -24.26
C SER A 3 54.79 34.27 -24.07
N SER A 4 53.75 34.39 -24.89
CA SER A 4 52.68 35.36 -24.68
C SER A 4 51.80 34.91 -23.51
N ARG A 5 52.00 35.53 -22.34
CA ARG A 5 51.05 35.45 -21.23
C ARG A 5 49.80 36.27 -21.57
N VAL A 6 48.71 35.58 -21.90
CA VAL A 6 47.38 36.19 -21.99
C VAL A 6 46.92 36.56 -20.57
N ARG A 7 46.99 37.85 -20.23
CA ARG A 7 46.33 38.40 -19.04
C ARG A 7 44.84 38.52 -19.31
N ILE A 8 44.08 37.50 -18.92
CA ILE A 8 42.61 37.56 -18.89
C ILE A 8 42.24 38.57 -17.79
N LYS A 9 41.65 39.71 -18.17
CA LYS A 9 41.16 40.73 -17.24
C LYS A 9 40.08 40.13 -16.33
N ALA A 10 40.34 40.09 -15.03
CA ALA A 10 39.43 39.59 -14.00
C ALA A 10 38.07 40.35 -13.91
N CYS A 11 37.91 41.47 -14.63
CA CYS A 11 36.64 42.21 -14.71
C CYS A 11 35.55 41.54 -15.54
N TRP A 12 35.87 40.54 -16.39
CA TRP A 12 34.84 39.81 -17.16
C TRP A 12 34.22 38.65 -16.40
N PHE A 13 34.90 38.15 -15.36
CA PHE A 13 34.41 37.03 -14.55
C PHE A 13 33.12 37.35 -13.76
N PRO A 14 32.96 38.52 -13.09
CA PRO A 14 31.73 38.79 -12.35
C PRO A 14 30.53 39.01 -13.28
N TYR A 15 30.73 39.63 -14.45
CA TYR A 15 29.64 39.84 -15.41
C TYR A 15 29.16 38.53 -16.05
N VAL A 16 30.08 37.63 -16.41
CA VAL A 16 29.72 36.30 -16.94
C VAL A 16 29.01 35.47 -15.87
N PHE A 17 29.43 35.56 -14.59
CA PHE A 17 28.77 34.84 -13.50
C PHE A 17 27.34 35.37 -13.21
N ILE A 18 27.13 36.69 -13.27
CA ILE A 18 25.80 37.32 -13.13
C ILE A 18 24.90 36.94 -14.32
N VAL A 19 25.44 36.93 -15.53
CA VAL A 19 24.69 36.53 -16.73
C VAL A 19 24.31 35.04 -16.66
N VAL A 20 25.21 34.16 -16.25
CA VAL A 20 24.92 32.73 -16.04
C VAL A 20 23.91 32.50 -14.91
N LEU A 21 23.93 33.31 -13.84
CA LEU A 21 22.90 33.31 -12.79
C LEU A 21 21.55 33.85 -13.27
N SER A 22 21.52 34.76 -14.23
CA SER A 22 20.28 35.21 -14.88
C SER A 22 19.74 34.24 -15.94
N PHE A 23 20.57 33.33 -16.44
CA PHE A 23 20.18 32.23 -17.33
C PHE A 23 19.90 30.91 -16.61
N LEU A 24 20.21 30.82 -15.31
CA LEU A 24 19.67 29.76 -14.47
C LEU A 24 18.16 29.97 -14.41
N PRO A 25 17.34 29.03 -14.91
CA PRO A 25 15.90 29.14 -14.78
C PRO A 25 15.63 29.36 -13.30
N CYS A 26 15.02 30.52 -13.00
CA CYS A 26 14.51 30.84 -11.68
C CYS A 26 13.86 29.55 -11.18
N PHE A 27 14.48 28.92 -10.17
CA PHE A 27 13.85 27.86 -9.41
C PHE A 27 12.64 28.53 -8.81
N LEU A 28 11.53 28.51 -9.56
CA LEU A 28 10.26 29.02 -9.14
C LEU A 28 9.99 28.37 -7.79
N CYS A 29 9.81 29.21 -6.77
CA CYS A 29 9.20 28.82 -5.51
C CYS A 29 7.74 28.45 -5.81
N LEU A 30 7.56 27.34 -6.52
CA LEU A 30 6.30 26.86 -7.02
C LEU A 30 5.60 26.19 -5.84
N ASN A 31 4.57 26.87 -5.32
CA ASN A 31 3.76 26.35 -4.23
C ASN A 31 2.75 25.35 -4.79
N GLY A 32 2.34 24.37 -3.97
CA GLY A 32 1.42 23.30 -4.40
C GLY A 32 0.06 23.77 -4.95
N ASP A 33 -0.27 25.04 -4.76
CA ASP A 33 -1.55 25.66 -5.15
C ASP A 33 -1.44 26.52 -6.43
N GLU A 34 -0.27 26.51 -7.09
CA GLU A 34 -0.02 27.33 -8.28
C GLU A 34 -0.80 26.88 -9.51
N PHE A 35 -1.11 25.58 -9.60
CA PHE A 35 -2.04 25.06 -10.61
C PHE A 35 -3.44 25.64 -10.43
N SER A 36 -3.90 25.83 -9.19
CA SER A 36 -5.21 26.43 -8.90
C SER A 36 -5.31 27.87 -9.41
N ARG A 37 -4.19 28.61 -9.36
CA ARG A 37 -4.11 30.01 -9.79
C ARG A 37 -3.96 30.16 -11.30
N THR A 38 -3.09 29.37 -11.92
CA THR A 38 -2.70 29.55 -13.32
C THR A 38 -3.50 28.68 -14.30
N LYS A 39 -4.05 27.55 -13.83
CA LYS A 39 -4.68 26.49 -14.65
C LYS A 39 -3.85 26.08 -15.88
N ASN A 40 -2.54 26.32 -15.84
CA ASN A 40 -1.67 26.12 -17.00
C ASN A 40 -1.29 24.64 -17.10
N PRO A 41 -1.62 23.92 -18.20
CA PRO A 41 -1.31 22.51 -18.37
C PRO A 41 0.19 22.20 -18.29
N ALA A 42 1.07 23.16 -18.60
CA ALA A 42 2.52 22.99 -18.50
C ALA A 42 3.02 22.84 -17.05
N THR A 43 2.27 23.34 -16.07
CA THR A 43 2.64 23.26 -14.64
C THR A 43 2.19 21.96 -13.97
N LEU A 44 1.28 21.21 -14.61
CA LEU A 44 0.68 20.01 -14.03
C LEU A 44 1.70 18.92 -13.64
N PRO A 45 2.69 18.54 -14.48
CA PRO A 45 3.67 17.51 -14.10
C PRO A 45 4.47 17.91 -12.86
N LEU A 46 4.85 19.18 -12.77
CA LEU A 46 5.61 19.70 -11.63
C LEU A 46 4.78 19.69 -10.35
N VAL A 47 3.54 20.18 -10.41
CA VAL A 47 2.62 20.18 -9.26
C VAL A 47 2.28 18.75 -8.83
N THR A 48 2.10 17.83 -9.78
CA THR A 48 1.92 16.40 -9.51
C THR A 48 3.11 15.83 -8.74
N GLN A 49 4.33 16.16 -9.15
CA GLN A 49 5.54 15.69 -8.47
C GLN A 49 5.68 16.28 -7.06
N LEU A 50 5.39 17.57 -6.87
CA LEU A 50 5.38 18.23 -5.56
C LEU A 50 4.36 17.59 -4.63
N MET A 51 3.15 17.32 -5.12
CA MET A 51 2.10 16.66 -4.36
C MET A 51 2.46 15.21 -4.02
N TYR A 52 3.09 14.48 -4.94
CA TYR A 52 3.61 13.14 -4.66
C TYR A 52 4.67 13.16 -3.56
N GLY A 53 5.57 14.14 -3.55
CA GLY A 53 6.53 14.34 -2.47
C GLY A 53 5.87 14.57 -1.12
N LYS A 54 4.80 15.39 -1.07
CA LYS A 54 4.00 15.60 0.16
C LYS A 54 3.33 14.31 0.65
N LEU A 55 2.72 13.54 -0.26
CA LEU A 55 2.09 12.26 0.07
C LEU A 55 3.11 11.23 0.57
N THR A 56 4.28 11.16 -0.07
CA THR A 56 5.39 10.30 0.34
C THR A 56 5.85 10.62 1.75
N ASN A 57 6.05 11.90 2.06
CA ASN A 57 6.44 12.34 3.39
C ASN A 57 5.39 12.05 4.46
N LEU A 58 4.11 12.14 4.13
CA LEU A 58 2.99 11.80 5.01
C LEU A 58 2.92 10.30 5.29
N THR A 59 2.93 9.47 4.25
CA THR A 59 2.80 8.01 4.41
C THR A 59 4.03 7.40 5.07
N GLN A 60 5.24 7.93 4.81
CA GLN A 60 6.45 7.54 5.53
C GLN A 60 6.37 7.92 7.01
N PHE A 61 5.91 9.14 7.32
CA PHE A 61 5.69 9.56 8.71
C PHE A 61 4.75 8.60 9.44
N LEU A 62 3.62 8.25 8.82
CA LEU A 62 2.67 7.29 9.39
C LEU A 62 3.23 5.86 9.50
N SER A 63 4.06 5.42 8.55
CA SER A 63 4.66 4.07 8.58
C SER A 63 5.55 3.84 9.81
N ASN A 64 6.22 4.90 10.28
CA ASN A 64 7.01 4.83 11.51
C ASN A 64 6.14 4.63 12.75
N ASP A 65 4.99 5.30 12.82
CA ASP A 65 4.03 5.12 13.90
C ASP A 65 3.37 3.72 13.85
N LEU A 66 3.05 3.23 12.65
CA LEU A 66 2.51 1.88 12.46
C LEU A 66 3.50 0.81 12.93
N ARG A 67 4.80 0.99 12.73
CA ARG A 67 5.83 0.08 13.26
C ARG A 67 5.77 -0.04 14.78
N GLN A 68 5.53 1.07 15.49
CA GLN A 68 5.49 1.07 16.95
C GLN A 68 4.30 0.27 17.48
N ASN A 69 3.14 0.37 16.81
CA ASN A 69 1.89 -0.27 17.27
C ASN A 69 1.65 -1.67 16.67
N MET A 70 2.15 -1.94 15.46
CA MET A 70 1.91 -3.17 14.70
C MET A 70 3.21 -3.87 14.24
N GLY A 71 4.33 -3.59 14.91
CA GLY A 71 5.63 -4.19 14.59
C GLY A 71 5.66 -5.71 14.63
N TYR A 72 4.71 -6.35 15.34
CA TYR A 72 4.54 -7.80 15.36
C TYR A 72 4.00 -8.38 14.02
N CYS A 73 3.30 -7.57 13.22
CA CYS A 73 2.79 -7.94 11.90
C CYS A 73 3.67 -7.45 10.74
N ILE A 74 4.57 -6.50 11.00
CA ILE A 74 5.37 -5.84 9.96
C ILE A 74 6.80 -6.40 9.99
N LYS A 75 7.14 -7.21 8.99
CA LYS A 75 8.50 -7.77 8.88
C LYS A 75 9.52 -6.71 8.47
N ASN A 76 9.19 -5.89 7.48
CA ASN A 76 10.03 -4.78 7.03
C ASN A 76 9.14 -3.59 6.63
N VAL A 77 9.20 -2.54 7.43
CA VAL A 77 8.41 -1.31 7.23
C VAL A 77 8.67 -0.69 5.86
N GLN A 78 9.91 -0.70 5.39
CA GLN A 78 10.27 -0.08 4.13
C GLN A 78 9.72 -0.87 2.94
N ASP A 79 9.75 -2.19 3.01
CA ASP A 79 9.21 -3.06 1.95
C ASP A 79 7.68 -2.98 1.90
N ASP A 80 7.02 -2.98 3.07
CA ASP A 80 5.57 -2.84 3.16
C ASP A 80 5.11 -1.46 2.69
N TRP A 81 5.83 -0.41 3.09
CA TRP A 81 5.57 0.95 2.60
C TRP A 81 5.80 1.06 1.09
N ASN A 82 6.90 0.50 0.57
CA ASN A 82 7.16 0.48 -0.87
C ASN A 82 6.08 -0.29 -1.63
N GLY A 83 5.62 -1.41 -1.07
CA GLY A 83 4.56 -2.23 -1.64
C GLY A 83 3.20 -1.52 -1.71
N ALA A 84 2.91 -0.60 -0.78
CA ALA A 84 1.62 0.05 -0.65
C ALA A 84 1.58 1.52 -1.14
N PHE A 85 2.63 2.32 -0.93
CA PHE A 85 2.55 3.78 -1.11
C PHE A 85 3.65 4.37 -2.02
N ASN A 86 4.51 3.54 -2.60
CA ASN A 86 5.50 4.01 -3.58
C ASN A 86 4.88 4.12 -4.99
N TYR A 87 4.23 5.25 -5.26
CA TYR A 87 3.60 5.54 -6.55
C TYR A 87 4.56 5.95 -7.68
N SER A 88 5.87 5.70 -7.55
CA SER A 88 6.85 6.10 -8.57
C SER A 88 6.47 5.53 -9.94
N GLY A 89 6.43 6.41 -10.95
CA GLY A 89 5.98 6.08 -12.31
C GLY A 89 4.48 5.83 -12.48
N ARG A 90 3.65 6.04 -11.44
CA ARG A 90 2.21 5.72 -11.40
C ARG A 90 1.36 6.88 -10.87
N LEU A 91 1.69 8.10 -11.28
CA LEU A 91 1.10 9.35 -10.75
C LEU A 91 -0.14 9.85 -11.50
N GLU A 92 -0.71 9.04 -12.40
CA GLU A 92 -1.84 9.41 -13.24
C GLU A 92 -3.08 9.79 -12.40
N PHE A 93 -3.42 8.99 -11.39
CA PHE A 93 -4.53 9.27 -10.46
C PHE A 93 -4.37 10.63 -9.77
N LEU A 94 -3.13 10.98 -9.39
CA LEU A 94 -2.82 12.23 -8.73
C LEU A 94 -2.98 13.42 -9.70
N SER A 95 -2.48 13.27 -10.92
CA SER A 95 -2.62 14.29 -11.97
C SER A 95 -4.08 14.51 -12.39
N ASN A 96 -4.88 13.43 -12.47
CA ASN A 96 -6.31 13.49 -12.74
C ASN A 96 -7.04 14.22 -11.62
N CYS A 97 -6.69 13.92 -10.37
CA CYS A 97 -7.30 14.58 -9.21
C CYS A 97 -6.95 16.06 -9.11
N ILE A 98 -5.70 16.45 -9.40
CA ILE A 98 -5.29 17.86 -9.47
C ILE A 98 -6.14 18.63 -10.50
N LYS A 99 -6.36 18.03 -11.68
CA LYS A 99 -7.25 18.62 -12.71
C LYS A 99 -8.67 18.77 -12.21
N SER A 100 -9.26 17.70 -11.65
CA SER A 100 -10.68 17.72 -11.24
C SER A 100 -10.95 18.63 -10.05
N SER A 101 -10.00 18.75 -9.12
CA SER A 101 -10.09 19.63 -7.95
C SER A 101 -9.72 21.07 -8.24
N LYS A 102 -9.42 21.43 -9.50
CA LYS A 102 -8.90 22.76 -9.89
C LYS A 102 -7.69 23.16 -9.03
N GLY A 103 -6.84 22.19 -8.69
CA GLY A 103 -5.63 22.36 -7.88
C GLY A 103 -5.83 22.41 -6.35
N ASP A 104 -7.06 22.33 -5.86
CA ASP A 104 -7.40 22.33 -4.42
C ASP A 104 -7.20 20.95 -3.75
N ILE A 105 -6.38 20.08 -4.35
CA ILE A 105 -6.14 18.75 -3.77
C ILE A 105 -5.35 18.84 -2.46
N SER A 106 -4.41 19.79 -2.36
CA SER A 106 -3.48 19.92 -1.23
C SER A 106 -4.21 20.13 0.09
N SER A 107 -5.28 20.92 0.04
CA SER A 107 -6.17 21.28 1.13
C SER A 107 -7.25 20.23 1.40
N ARG A 108 -7.30 19.11 0.67
CA ARG A 108 -8.28 18.02 0.84
C ARG A 108 -7.65 16.71 1.30
N ILE A 109 -6.35 16.53 1.11
CA ILE A 109 -5.64 15.37 1.63
C ILE A 109 -5.71 15.36 3.16
N CYS A 110 -5.99 14.20 3.74
CA CYS A 110 -5.99 14.01 5.18
C CYS A 110 -4.62 14.28 5.79
N THR A 111 -4.62 14.91 6.96
CA THR A 111 -3.46 15.05 7.82
C THR A 111 -3.17 13.74 8.57
N ALA A 112 -2.00 13.64 9.20
CA ALA A 112 -1.63 12.49 10.01
C ALA A 112 -2.59 12.29 11.19
N ALA A 113 -3.09 13.35 11.83
CA ALA A 113 -4.10 13.26 12.88
C ALA A 113 -5.42 12.66 12.38
N GLU A 114 -5.89 13.09 11.21
CA GLU A 114 -7.09 12.57 10.56
C GLU A 114 -6.96 11.09 10.21
N ILE A 115 -5.84 10.70 9.61
CA ILE A 115 -5.57 9.31 9.26
C ILE A 115 -5.49 8.44 10.52
N LYS A 116 -4.78 8.89 11.56
CA LYS A 116 -4.70 8.17 12.84
C LYS A 116 -6.07 8.00 13.47
N TYR A 117 -6.87 9.07 13.49
CA TYR A 117 -8.24 9.03 14.03
C TYR A 117 -9.09 8.00 13.30
N TYR A 118 -8.99 7.97 11.97
CA TYR A 118 -9.67 6.97 11.16
C TYR A 118 -9.25 5.54 11.52
N PHE A 119 -7.95 5.27 11.53
CA PHE A 119 -7.45 3.91 11.78
C PHE A 119 -7.63 3.44 13.23
N GLN A 120 -7.71 4.35 14.20
CA GLN A 120 -8.04 4.02 15.59
C GLN A 120 -9.42 3.38 15.75
N SER A 121 -10.34 3.61 14.80
CA SER A 121 -11.64 2.90 14.79
C SER A 121 -11.46 1.39 14.60
N PHE A 122 -10.42 0.95 13.87
CA PHE A 122 -10.13 -0.47 13.61
C PHE A 122 -9.28 -1.13 14.68
N THR A 123 -8.54 -0.39 15.51
CA THR A 123 -7.61 -1.00 16.48
C THR A 123 -8.27 -1.36 17.82
N ASN A 124 -9.51 -0.94 18.07
CA ASN A 124 -10.29 -1.35 19.25
C ASN A 124 -10.98 -2.72 19.05
N ILE A 125 -10.32 -3.64 18.34
CA ILE A 125 -10.75 -5.04 18.18
C ILE A 125 -10.60 -5.71 19.55
N GLY A 126 -11.70 -5.80 20.31
CA GLY A 126 -11.74 -6.44 21.63
C GLY A 126 -12.65 -5.79 22.67
N THR A 127 -13.22 -4.60 22.42
CA THR A 127 -14.22 -3.99 23.30
C THR A 127 -15.66 -4.27 22.83
N PRO A 128 -16.65 -4.47 23.72
CA PRO A 128 -18.02 -4.89 23.34
C PRO A 128 -18.82 -3.88 22.51
N GLN A 129 -18.31 -2.64 22.37
CA GLN A 129 -18.95 -1.57 21.61
C GLN A 129 -18.40 -1.58 20.17
N HIS A 130 -18.83 -2.58 19.40
CA HIS A 130 -18.63 -2.63 17.96
C HIS A 130 -19.48 -1.56 17.28
N SER A 131 -18.93 -0.37 17.04
CA SER A 131 -19.49 0.55 16.06
C SER A 131 -18.59 0.60 14.83
N THR A 132 -19.13 0.20 13.68
CA THR A 132 -18.54 0.46 12.34
C THR A 132 -18.41 1.96 12.04
N TYR A 133 -18.99 2.79 12.90
CA TYR A 133 -19.05 4.24 12.80
C TYR A 133 -17.91 4.90 13.56
N LEU A 134 -17.30 5.90 12.93
CA LEU A 134 -16.33 6.78 13.58
C LEU A 134 -16.99 7.57 14.69
N LYS A 135 -16.26 7.75 15.80
CA LYS A 135 -16.71 8.62 16.87
C LYS A 135 -16.87 10.06 16.34
N PRO A 136 -17.80 10.86 16.90
CA PRO A 136 -17.93 12.27 16.56
C PRO A 136 -16.59 13.03 16.71
N ASN A 137 -16.30 13.92 15.78
CA ASN A 137 -15.11 14.77 15.78
C ASN A 137 -15.48 16.24 15.48
N LEU A 138 -14.45 17.09 15.32
CA LEU A 138 -14.63 18.51 15.06
C LEU A 138 -15.48 18.81 13.83
N ASN A 139 -15.33 18.02 12.76
CA ASN A 139 -15.96 18.24 11.46
C ASN A 139 -17.27 17.46 11.27
N CYS A 140 -17.41 16.31 11.92
CA CYS A 140 -18.58 15.44 11.82
C CYS A 140 -19.04 15.04 13.21
N ASN A 141 -20.16 15.59 13.66
CA ASN A 141 -20.73 15.31 14.97
C ASN A 141 -22.27 15.38 14.94
N LEU A 142 -22.90 15.18 16.10
CA LEU A 142 -24.36 15.13 16.21
C LEU A 142 -25.05 16.47 15.89
N THR A 143 -24.36 17.60 16.02
CA THR A 143 -24.92 18.94 15.76
C THR A 143 -24.56 19.48 14.39
N TYR A 144 -23.50 18.97 13.76
CA TYR A 144 -23.01 19.39 12.46
C TYR A 144 -22.61 18.18 11.62
N TRP A 145 -23.37 17.98 10.53
CA TRP A 145 -23.15 16.93 9.56
C TRP A 145 -23.17 17.54 8.15
N GLY A 146 -21.98 17.92 7.66
CA GLY A 146 -21.80 18.51 6.33
C GLY A 146 -21.65 17.45 5.23
N ALA A 147 -21.73 17.86 3.96
CA ALA A 147 -21.63 16.95 2.81
C ALA A 147 -20.31 16.14 2.76
N GLY A 148 -19.22 16.64 3.34
CA GLY A 148 -17.98 15.85 3.44
C GLY A 148 -17.98 14.77 4.52
N CYS A 149 -18.99 14.72 5.40
CA CYS A 149 -19.16 13.63 6.34
C CYS A 149 -19.79 12.39 5.68
N GLU A 150 -20.34 12.56 4.49
CA GLU A 150 -20.95 11.50 3.70
C GLU A 150 -19.89 10.64 3.01
N PRO A 151 -20.17 9.34 2.81
CA PRO A 151 -19.23 8.44 2.14
C PRO A 151 -18.88 8.92 0.72
N GLY A 152 -17.60 8.81 0.40
CA GLY A 152 -17.05 9.20 -0.89
C GLY A 152 -16.82 10.70 -1.08
N TRP A 153 -17.07 11.54 -0.07
CA TRP A 153 -16.94 13.00 -0.14
C TRP A 153 -15.90 13.58 0.81
N GLY A 154 -15.36 14.75 0.46
CA GLY A 154 -14.39 15.45 1.29
C GLY A 154 -14.46 16.95 1.10
N CYS A 155 -14.04 17.70 2.11
CA CYS A 155 -14.05 19.16 2.13
C CYS A 155 -12.63 19.73 2.13
N SER A 156 -12.51 20.93 1.60
CA SER A 156 -11.28 21.71 1.66
C SER A 156 -11.09 22.31 3.05
N LEU A 157 -9.84 22.60 3.41
CA LEU A 157 -9.54 23.46 4.54
C LEU A 157 -10.12 24.86 4.31
N ASN A 158 -10.55 25.52 5.39
CA ASN A 158 -10.98 26.90 5.29
C ASN A 158 -9.75 27.81 5.04
N LEU A 159 -9.52 28.15 3.76
CA LEU A 159 -8.34 28.90 3.30
C LEU A 159 -8.35 30.39 3.70
N ASN A 160 -9.40 30.90 4.34
CA ASN A 160 -9.48 32.29 4.82
C ASN A 160 -8.43 32.64 5.90
N LEU A 161 -7.64 31.65 6.35
CA LEU A 161 -6.62 31.80 7.39
C LEU A 161 -5.17 31.86 6.86
N ASN A 162 -4.92 31.91 5.53
CA ASN A 162 -3.56 31.86 4.95
C ASN A 162 -2.69 30.69 5.49
N GLN A 163 -3.34 29.63 5.94
CA GLN A 163 -2.67 28.55 6.66
C GLN A 163 -2.12 27.54 5.65
N LYS A 164 -0.79 27.40 5.62
CA LYS A 164 -0.12 26.36 4.84
C LYS A 164 -0.57 25.00 5.37
N VAL A 165 -0.97 24.10 4.48
CA VAL A 165 -1.38 22.74 4.85
C VAL A 165 -0.20 21.98 5.44
N ASP A 166 -0.25 21.73 6.75
CA ASP A 166 0.66 20.81 7.41
C ASP A 166 0.02 19.41 7.47
N LEU A 167 0.44 18.53 6.54
CA LEU A 167 -0.03 17.16 6.51
C LEU A 167 0.42 16.36 7.74
N LYS A 168 1.43 16.81 8.50
CA LYS A 168 1.90 16.15 9.72
C LYS A 168 1.23 16.69 10.98
N ALA A 169 0.20 17.53 10.85
CA ALA A 169 -0.53 18.09 11.97
C ALA A 169 -0.97 17.00 12.97
N LEU A 170 -0.79 17.29 14.25
CA LEU A 170 -1.16 16.41 15.38
C LEU A 170 -2.61 16.58 15.84
N ARG A 171 -3.34 17.55 15.28
CA ARG A 171 -4.75 17.84 15.58
C ARG A 171 -5.56 17.82 14.29
N ILE A 172 -6.80 17.35 14.39
CA ILE A 172 -7.76 17.36 13.27
C ILE A 172 -8.09 18.83 12.94
N PRO A 173 -7.82 19.29 11.70
CA PRO A 173 -8.16 20.64 11.29
C PRO A 173 -9.64 20.78 10.92
N ALA A 174 -10.15 22.02 10.94
CA ALA A 174 -11.51 22.31 10.48
C ALA A 174 -11.61 22.23 8.95
N ARG A 175 -12.57 21.45 8.44
CA ARG A 175 -12.83 21.21 7.02
C ARG A 175 -14.33 21.21 6.74
N THR A 176 -14.84 22.39 6.41
CA THR A 176 -16.29 22.61 6.28
C THR A 176 -16.64 23.37 5.00
N SER A 177 -15.66 23.64 4.14
CA SER A 177 -15.83 24.45 2.92
C SER A 177 -15.58 23.65 1.65
N ASP A 178 -16.27 24.04 0.57
CA ASP A 178 -16.13 23.49 -0.79
C ASP A 178 -16.16 21.95 -0.81
N CYS A 179 -17.14 21.31 -0.19
CA CYS A 179 -17.22 19.85 -0.15
C CYS A 179 -17.55 19.28 -1.54
N GLN A 180 -16.79 18.27 -1.97
CA GLN A 180 -16.86 17.68 -3.31
C GLN A 180 -16.67 16.17 -3.26
N PRO A 181 -17.16 15.42 -4.28
CA PRO A 181 -16.91 13.99 -4.40
C PRO A 181 -15.41 13.74 -4.62
N CYS A 182 -14.88 12.74 -3.92
CA CYS A 182 -13.47 12.43 -3.96
C CYS A 182 -13.02 11.90 -5.33
N CYS A 183 -11.74 12.06 -5.61
CA CYS A 183 -11.14 11.60 -6.85
C CYS A 183 -10.98 10.08 -6.87
N GLU A 184 -10.89 9.52 -8.06
CA GLU A 184 -10.34 8.17 -8.25
C GLU A 184 -8.92 8.07 -7.67
N GLY A 185 -8.59 6.90 -7.14
CA GLY A 185 -7.32 6.65 -6.45
C GLY A 185 -7.28 7.14 -5.00
N PHE A 186 -8.40 7.59 -4.43
CA PHE A 186 -8.50 8.05 -3.05
C PHE A 186 -9.74 7.50 -2.32
N PHE A 187 -9.64 7.41 -0.99
CA PHE A 187 -10.72 7.12 -0.06
C PHE A 187 -11.25 8.39 0.59
N CYS A 188 -12.55 8.39 0.86
CA CYS A 188 -13.24 9.35 1.69
C CYS A 188 -14.27 8.62 2.56
N PRO A 189 -13.85 8.16 3.74
CA PRO A 189 -14.75 7.47 4.65
C PRO A 189 -15.81 8.37 5.24
N GLU A 190 -16.96 7.76 5.53
CA GLU A 190 -18.02 8.41 6.30
C GLU A 190 -17.48 8.92 7.64
N GLY A 191 -17.84 10.14 8.04
CA GLY A 191 -17.43 10.73 9.31
C GLY A 191 -16.04 11.38 9.31
N ILE A 192 -15.31 11.40 8.18
CA ILE A 192 -14.10 12.21 8.02
C ILE A 192 -14.12 12.98 6.70
N THR A 193 -13.78 14.26 6.74
CA THR A 193 -14.01 15.20 5.63
C THR A 193 -12.80 15.36 4.70
N CYS A 194 -11.96 14.33 4.53
CA CYS A 194 -10.70 14.42 3.80
C CYS A 194 -10.38 13.16 2.97
N MET A 195 -9.43 13.29 2.07
CA MET A 195 -9.01 12.26 1.12
C MET A 195 -7.75 11.52 1.59
N MET A 196 -7.78 10.19 1.58
CA MET A 196 -6.61 9.33 1.80
C MET A 196 -6.22 8.61 0.51
N PRO A 197 -4.93 8.51 0.14
CA PRO A 197 -4.54 7.84 -1.09
C PRO A 197 -4.76 6.32 -1.00
N CYS A 198 -5.20 5.71 -2.10
CA CYS A 198 -5.37 4.27 -2.21
C CYS A 198 -4.03 3.53 -2.24
N PRO A 199 -3.85 2.42 -1.49
CA PRO A 199 -2.62 1.66 -1.55
C PRO A 199 -2.49 0.95 -2.90
N LEU A 200 -1.27 0.75 -3.37
CA LEU A 200 -0.99 -0.10 -4.51
C LEU A 200 -1.51 -1.51 -4.25
N GLY A 201 -2.06 -2.13 -5.29
CA GLY A 201 -2.77 -3.39 -5.19
C GLY A 201 -4.27 -3.22 -4.92
N SER A 202 -4.77 -2.02 -4.65
CA SER A 202 -6.21 -1.73 -4.70
C SER A 202 -6.67 -1.25 -6.09
N TYR A 203 -7.98 -1.23 -6.30
CA TYR A 203 -8.62 -0.61 -7.46
C TYR A 203 -9.73 0.34 -6.98
N CYS A 204 -9.44 1.63 -7.03
CA CYS A 204 -10.30 2.72 -6.56
C CYS A 204 -10.71 3.64 -7.72
N PRO A 205 -11.59 3.21 -8.64
CA PRO A 205 -12.14 4.09 -9.66
C PRO A 205 -13.07 5.14 -9.04
N ARG A 206 -13.47 6.16 -9.80
CA ARG A 206 -14.57 7.02 -9.39
C ARG A 206 -15.88 6.23 -9.39
N GLY A 207 -16.62 6.32 -8.29
CA GLY A 207 -17.91 5.65 -8.13
C GLY A 207 -18.97 6.20 -9.09
N GLN A 208 -19.90 5.34 -9.50
CA GLN A 208 -21.01 5.71 -10.39
C GLN A 208 -22.33 5.26 -9.80
N LEU A 209 -23.34 6.12 -9.86
CA LEU A 209 -24.66 5.79 -9.31
C LEU A 209 -25.34 4.74 -10.19
N ASN A 210 -25.53 3.55 -9.63
CA ASN A 210 -26.37 2.53 -10.21
C ASN A 210 -27.82 2.91 -9.96
N ARG A 211 -28.52 3.38 -11.00
CA ARG A 211 -29.90 3.84 -10.91
C ARG A 211 -30.89 2.74 -10.54
N THR A 212 -30.52 1.48 -10.71
CA THR A 212 -31.38 0.34 -10.40
C THR A 212 -31.28 -0.04 -8.93
N SER A 213 -30.08 -0.12 -8.36
CA SER A 213 -29.88 -0.47 -6.95
C SER A 213 -29.90 0.74 -6.01
N GLY A 214 -29.67 1.95 -6.53
CA GLY A 214 -29.45 3.16 -5.74
C GLY A 214 -28.07 3.21 -5.07
N LEU A 215 -27.14 2.31 -5.42
CA LEU A 215 -25.79 2.20 -4.85
C LEU A 215 -24.71 2.80 -5.76
N CYS A 216 -23.57 3.15 -5.20
CA CYS A 216 -22.44 3.75 -5.91
C CYS A 216 -21.38 2.73 -6.40
N ASP A 217 -21.58 2.08 -7.53
CA ASP A 217 -20.66 1.05 -8.06
C ASP A 217 -19.22 1.57 -8.29
N PRO A 218 -18.17 0.79 -7.96
CA PRO A 218 -18.19 -0.57 -7.38
C PRO A 218 -18.37 -0.59 -5.86
N TYR A 219 -18.60 0.56 -5.24
CA TYR A 219 -18.82 0.70 -3.81
C TYR A 219 -20.29 0.42 -3.46
N THR A 220 -20.57 0.13 -2.19
CA THR A 220 -21.90 -0.30 -1.75
C THR A 220 -22.62 0.73 -0.88
N TYR A 221 -22.18 1.99 -0.91
CA TYR A 221 -22.85 3.08 -0.19
C TYR A 221 -23.93 3.75 -1.04
N GLN A 222 -24.88 4.37 -0.35
CA GLN A 222 -25.97 5.16 -0.92
C GLN A 222 -25.65 6.65 -0.85
N ILE A 223 -26.18 7.42 -1.78
CA ILE A 223 -26.18 8.88 -1.67
C ILE A 223 -27.27 9.35 -0.70
N PRO A 224 -27.06 10.46 0.04
CA PRO A 224 -28.07 11.00 0.94
C PRO A 224 -29.39 11.32 0.21
N ALA A 225 -30.50 10.90 0.80
CA ALA A 225 -31.82 11.16 0.25
C ALA A 225 -32.11 12.68 0.22
N GLY A 226 -32.68 13.16 -0.89
CA GLY A 226 -33.10 14.56 -1.02
C GLY A 226 -31.98 15.56 -1.29
N GLN A 227 -30.74 15.12 -1.54
CA GLN A 227 -29.63 16.01 -1.91
C GLN A 227 -29.27 15.90 -3.40
N PRO A 228 -29.84 16.75 -4.29
CA PRO A 228 -29.64 16.62 -5.74
C PRO A 228 -28.20 16.92 -6.19
N ASN A 229 -27.43 17.68 -5.39
CA ASN A 229 -26.04 18.00 -5.69
C ASN A 229 -25.06 16.91 -5.21
N HIS A 230 -25.53 15.89 -4.48
CA HIS A 230 -24.71 14.81 -3.99
C HIS A 230 -24.59 13.70 -5.04
N THR A 231 -23.37 13.23 -5.28
CA THR A 231 -23.04 12.25 -6.32
C THR A 231 -22.15 11.16 -5.75
N CYS A 232 -21.96 10.06 -6.48
CA CYS A 232 -20.98 9.06 -6.09
C CYS A 232 -19.56 9.62 -6.22
N GLY A 233 -18.73 9.36 -5.22
CA GLY A 233 -17.36 9.87 -5.14
C GLY A 233 -16.33 8.75 -5.13
N GLY A 234 -15.35 8.86 -4.22
CA GLY A 234 -14.30 7.85 -4.06
C GLY A 234 -14.76 6.64 -3.25
N ALA A 235 -13.80 5.78 -2.89
CA ALA A 235 -14.02 4.65 -2.00
C ALA A 235 -14.34 5.14 -0.58
N ASP A 236 -15.30 4.50 0.10
CA ASP A 236 -15.79 4.90 1.42
C ASP A 236 -15.20 4.10 2.58
N VAL A 237 -14.60 2.94 2.33
CA VAL A 237 -14.05 2.12 3.42
C VAL A 237 -12.66 1.61 3.11
N TRP A 238 -11.76 1.77 4.07
CA TRP A 238 -10.53 1.00 4.18
C TRP A 238 -10.85 -0.26 4.99
N THR A 239 -10.95 -1.40 4.34
CA THR A 239 -11.42 -2.64 4.99
C THR A 239 -10.30 -3.65 5.15
N ASP A 240 -10.53 -4.69 5.95
CA ASP A 240 -9.70 -5.88 5.96
C ASP A 240 -9.91 -6.72 4.67
N ALA A 241 -9.12 -7.77 4.49
CA ALA A 241 -9.19 -8.62 3.30
C ALA A 241 -10.53 -9.38 3.10
N SER A 242 -11.50 -9.26 4.02
CA SER A 242 -12.81 -9.90 3.91
C SER A 242 -13.79 -9.14 3.00
N LYS A 243 -13.62 -7.81 2.86
CA LYS A 243 -14.37 -7.01 1.89
C LYS A 243 -13.55 -6.86 0.60
N ILE A 244 -13.88 -7.72 -0.36
CA ILE A 244 -13.14 -7.99 -1.60
C ILE A 244 -13.14 -6.79 -2.57
N ASP A 245 -14.04 -5.82 -2.37
CA ASP A 245 -14.34 -4.79 -3.36
C ASP A 245 -13.24 -3.72 -3.50
N LEU A 246 -12.36 -3.60 -2.50
CA LEU A 246 -11.26 -2.64 -2.52
C LEU A 246 -10.01 -3.17 -3.21
N PHE A 247 -9.64 -4.41 -2.90
CA PHE A 247 -8.42 -5.00 -3.45
C PHE A 247 -8.60 -5.28 -4.94
N CYS A 248 -7.51 -5.19 -5.69
CA CYS A 248 -7.51 -5.62 -7.06
C CYS A 248 -8.01 -7.07 -7.13
N SER A 249 -9.13 -7.29 -7.81
CA SER A 249 -9.82 -8.57 -7.75
C SER A 249 -8.93 -9.73 -8.21
N ALA A 250 -9.11 -10.89 -7.60
CA ALA A 250 -8.46 -12.12 -8.01
C ALA A 250 -8.62 -12.38 -9.52
N GLY A 251 -7.55 -12.82 -10.18
CA GLY A 251 -7.52 -12.98 -11.64
C GLY A 251 -7.23 -11.69 -12.42
N SER A 252 -7.05 -10.56 -11.74
CA SER A 252 -6.63 -9.29 -12.33
C SER A 252 -5.43 -8.70 -11.59
N TYR A 253 -4.70 -7.81 -12.26
CA TYR A 253 -3.66 -7.00 -11.65
C TYR A 253 -3.90 -5.51 -11.89
N CYS A 254 -3.48 -4.70 -10.94
CA CYS A 254 -3.73 -3.26 -10.93
C CYS A 254 -2.39 -2.51 -10.88
N PRO A 255 -1.84 -2.10 -12.03
CA PRO A 255 -0.56 -1.41 -12.07
C PRO A 255 -0.62 -0.01 -11.45
N SER A 256 -1.82 0.58 -11.34
CA SER A 256 -2.08 1.77 -10.54
C SER A 256 -3.41 1.59 -9.80
N THR A 257 -3.72 2.50 -8.90
CA THR A 257 -4.98 2.49 -8.13
C THR A 257 -6.22 2.74 -9.00
N ILE A 258 -6.06 3.12 -10.27
CA ILE A 258 -7.15 3.47 -11.18
C ILE A 258 -7.17 2.60 -12.44
N LYS A 259 -6.26 1.64 -12.58
CA LYS A 259 -6.18 0.73 -13.73
C LYS A 259 -6.27 -0.71 -13.30
N LYS A 260 -7.06 -1.50 -14.02
CA LYS A 260 -7.26 -2.92 -13.78
C LYS A 260 -7.18 -3.70 -15.10
N TYR A 261 -6.39 -4.76 -15.11
CA TYR A 261 -6.23 -5.63 -16.26
C TYR A 261 -6.39 -7.10 -15.86
N ILE A 262 -7.10 -7.87 -16.67
CA ILE A 262 -7.23 -9.32 -16.50
C ILE A 262 -5.87 -9.97 -16.75
N CYS A 263 -5.51 -10.97 -15.93
CA CYS A 263 -4.27 -11.73 -16.10
C CYS A 263 -4.25 -12.46 -17.46
N ASN A 264 -3.14 -12.41 -18.18
CA ASN A 264 -2.99 -13.09 -19.47
C ASN A 264 -2.78 -14.60 -19.31
N ASN A 265 -2.94 -15.36 -20.40
CA ASN A 265 -2.62 -16.80 -20.44
C ASN A 265 -1.14 -17.03 -20.05
N GLY A 266 -0.88 -18.08 -19.27
CA GLY A 266 0.44 -18.39 -18.73
C GLY A 266 0.81 -17.61 -17.46
N PHE A 267 -0.07 -16.71 -17.00
CA PHE A 267 0.12 -15.95 -15.77
C PHE A 267 -1.04 -16.18 -14.80
N TYR A 268 -0.77 -15.94 -13.51
CA TYR A 268 -1.77 -15.87 -12.47
C TYR A 268 -1.64 -14.57 -11.67
N CYS A 269 -2.76 -14.07 -11.18
CA CYS A 269 -2.85 -12.81 -10.47
C CYS A 269 -3.68 -13.00 -9.20
N ARG A 270 -3.01 -13.06 -8.05
CA ARG A 270 -3.69 -13.11 -6.75
C ARG A 270 -4.42 -11.80 -6.50
N MET A 271 -5.40 -11.84 -5.60
CA MET A 271 -6.02 -10.61 -5.08
C MET A 271 -4.94 -9.66 -4.57
N GLY A 272 -5.06 -8.37 -4.89
CA GLY A 272 -4.06 -7.37 -4.53
C GLY A 272 -2.83 -7.30 -5.46
N ALA A 273 -2.80 -8.05 -6.57
CA ALA A 273 -1.65 -8.05 -7.47
C ALA A 273 -1.46 -6.71 -8.17
N THR A 274 -0.23 -6.18 -8.16
CA THR A 274 0.15 -4.99 -8.95
C THR A 274 0.72 -5.34 -10.33
N HIS A 275 1.06 -6.61 -10.54
CA HIS A 275 1.62 -7.16 -11.76
C HIS A 275 1.25 -8.64 -11.88
N GLN A 276 1.24 -9.16 -13.10
CA GLN A 276 1.01 -10.58 -13.37
C GLN A 276 2.24 -11.43 -13.01
N ARG A 277 2.01 -12.66 -12.51
CA ARG A 277 3.09 -13.61 -12.17
C ARG A 277 3.05 -14.82 -13.08
N ALA A 278 4.20 -15.20 -13.64
CA ALA A 278 4.29 -16.36 -14.52
C ALA A 278 4.00 -17.64 -13.74
N CYS A 279 3.32 -18.59 -14.39
CA CYS A 279 3.08 -19.91 -13.81
C CYS A 279 4.35 -20.78 -13.86
N LEU A 280 4.44 -21.75 -12.95
CA LEU A 280 5.53 -22.72 -12.93
C LEU A 280 5.60 -23.51 -14.24
N LYS A 281 6.80 -23.92 -14.68
CA LYS A 281 7.06 -24.58 -15.98
C LYS A 281 6.32 -25.91 -16.23
N LEU A 282 5.47 -26.37 -15.31
CA LEU A 282 4.67 -27.60 -15.41
C LEU A 282 3.19 -27.39 -15.03
N THR A 283 2.77 -26.14 -14.85
CA THR A 283 1.37 -25.79 -14.55
C THR A 283 0.81 -24.91 -15.67
N SER A 284 -0.43 -25.17 -16.08
CA SER A 284 -1.13 -24.32 -17.02
C SER A 284 -2.01 -23.32 -16.26
N CYS A 285 -1.97 -22.07 -16.70
CA CYS A 285 -2.82 -21.01 -16.18
C CYS A 285 -3.56 -20.37 -17.35
N GLY A 286 -4.89 -20.41 -17.29
CA GLY A 286 -5.74 -19.71 -18.24
C GLY A 286 -5.82 -18.22 -17.93
N ARG A 287 -6.40 -17.46 -18.87
CA ARG A 287 -6.71 -16.04 -18.69
C ARG A 287 -7.57 -15.84 -17.45
N GLY A 288 -7.25 -14.83 -16.65
CA GLY A 288 -8.00 -14.51 -15.44
C GLY A 288 -7.79 -15.48 -14.27
N THR A 289 -6.74 -16.31 -14.30
CA THR A 289 -6.46 -17.26 -13.21
C THR A 289 -5.96 -16.54 -11.96
N ALA A 290 -6.60 -16.79 -10.81
CA ALA A 290 -6.19 -16.22 -9.53
C ALA A 290 -4.99 -16.93 -8.89
N ASN A 291 -4.97 -18.25 -8.99
CA ASN A 291 -3.97 -19.12 -8.38
C ASN A 291 -3.58 -20.23 -9.35
N GLN A 292 -2.29 -20.56 -9.39
CA GLN A 292 -1.82 -21.74 -10.12
C GLN A 292 -2.15 -23.03 -9.36
N ARG A 293 -2.51 -24.09 -10.10
CA ARG A 293 -2.78 -25.42 -9.54
C ARG A 293 -1.46 -26.17 -9.30
N ILE A 294 -1.02 -26.23 -8.04
CA ILE A 294 0.28 -26.83 -7.65
C ILE A 294 0.16 -28.25 -7.06
N HIS A 295 -0.99 -28.92 -7.23
CA HIS A 295 -1.24 -30.25 -6.65
C HIS A 295 -0.16 -31.29 -7.00
N ALA A 296 0.34 -31.29 -8.24
CA ALA A 296 1.39 -32.21 -8.67
C ALA A 296 2.68 -32.05 -7.85
N TYR A 297 3.09 -30.81 -7.56
CA TYR A 297 4.25 -30.54 -6.69
C TYR A 297 3.99 -30.99 -5.25
N GLY A 298 2.76 -30.81 -4.74
CA GLY A 298 2.38 -31.30 -3.43
C GLY A 298 2.48 -32.83 -3.32
N VAL A 299 1.96 -33.56 -4.31
CA VAL A 299 2.05 -35.02 -4.38
C VAL A 299 3.50 -35.48 -4.45
N PHE A 300 4.32 -34.84 -5.29
CA PHE A 300 5.74 -35.17 -5.42
C PHE A 300 6.50 -34.95 -4.10
N LEU A 301 6.22 -33.85 -3.39
CA LEU A 301 6.81 -33.57 -2.08
C LEU A 301 6.41 -34.63 -1.04
N VAL A 302 5.13 -35.00 -0.98
CA VAL A 302 4.65 -36.04 -0.05
C VAL A 302 5.31 -37.40 -0.37
N ALA A 303 5.37 -37.79 -1.64
CA ALA A 303 6.02 -39.04 -2.05
C ALA A 303 7.51 -39.05 -1.69
N ALA A 304 8.23 -37.95 -1.92
CA ALA A 304 9.64 -37.81 -1.58
C ALA A 304 9.87 -37.91 -0.06
N LEU A 305 9.06 -37.22 0.75
CA LEU A 305 9.14 -37.29 2.21
C LEU A 305 8.82 -38.69 2.75
N SER A 306 7.80 -39.36 2.21
CA SER A 306 7.47 -40.74 2.58
C SER A 306 8.59 -41.72 2.22
N PHE A 307 9.21 -41.56 1.06
CA PHE A 307 10.35 -42.40 0.65
C PHE A 307 11.57 -42.19 1.55
N ILE A 308 11.88 -40.94 1.91
CA ILE A 308 12.93 -40.62 2.87
C ILE A 308 12.64 -41.26 4.24
N LEU A 309 11.39 -41.18 4.72
CA LEU A 309 10.99 -41.80 5.97
C LEU A 309 11.17 -43.34 5.94
N LEU A 310 10.80 -43.99 4.83
CA LEU A 310 11.00 -45.42 4.65
C LEU A 310 12.48 -45.80 4.62
N ILE A 311 13.34 -44.99 4.00
CA ILE A 311 14.79 -45.19 4.04
C ILE A 311 15.28 -45.08 5.48
N ILE A 312 14.89 -44.01 6.20
CA ILE A 312 15.30 -43.80 7.59
C ILE A 312 14.84 -44.96 8.47
N TYR A 313 13.59 -45.40 8.34
CA TYR A 313 13.03 -46.50 9.11
C TYR A 313 13.79 -47.81 8.84
N ASN A 314 13.96 -48.19 7.57
CA ASN A 314 14.70 -49.39 7.21
C ASN A 314 16.17 -49.33 7.63
N CYS A 315 16.86 -48.19 7.43
CA CYS A 315 18.24 -48.02 7.88
C CYS A 315 18.35 -48.06 9.41
N SER A 316 17.36 -47.54 10.14
CA SER A 316 17.32 -47.62 11.60
C SER A 316 17.18 -49.06 12.08
N ASP A 317 16.29 -49.84 11.48
CA ASP A 317 16.14 -51.28 11.78
C ASP A 317 17.42 -52.06 11.50
N GLN A 318 18.09 -51.79 10.38
CA GLN A 318 19.39 -52.41 10.08
C GLN A 318 20.45 -52.05 11.12
N VAL A 319 20.50 -50.80 11.58
CA VAL A 319 21.44 -50.37 12.63
C VAL A 319 21.11 -51.01 13.98
N LEU A 320 19.84 -51.13 14.35
CA LEU A 320 19.39 -51.79 15.58
C LEU A 320 19.75 -53.28 15.56
N LEU A 321 19.45 -54.00 14.47
CA LEU A 321 19.80 -55.41 14.31
C LEU A 321 21.32 -55.65 14.36
N ILE A 322 22.13 -54.76 13.78
CA ILE A 322 23.59 -54.85 13.86
C ILE A 322 24.07 -54.61 15.31
N ARG A 323 23.48 -53.65 16.03
CA ARG A 323 23.81 -53.41 17.45
C ARG A 323 23.45 -54.61 18.32
N GLU A 324 22.27 -55.20 18.13
CA GLU A 324 21.84 -56.40 18.85
C GLU A 324 22.77 -57.59 18.57
N ARG A 325 23.11 -57.84 17.30
CA ARG A 325 24.06 -58.91 16.92
C ARG A 325 25.44 -58.69 17.53
N LYS A 326 25.95 -57.44 17.55
CA LYS A 326 27.22 -57.12 18.22
C LYS A 326 27.15 -57.34 19.73
N ALA A 327 26.05 -56.96 20.37
CA ALA A 327 25.83 -57.18 21.80
C ALA A 327 25.69 -58.67 22.16
N ALA A 328 25.07 -59.48 21.31
CA ALA A 328 24.99 -60.93 21.50
C ALA A 328 26.37 -61.59 21.39
N LYS A 329 27.14 -61.25 20.34
CA LYS A 329 28.51 -61.76 20.17
C LYS A 329 29.44 -61.37 21.32
N SER A 330 29.34 -60.16 21.86
CA SER A 330 30.15 -59.75 23.01
C SER A 330 29.78 -60.51 24.28
N ARG A 331 28.49 -60.78 24.52
CA ARG A 331 28.03 -61.62 25.64
C ARG A 331 28.55 -63.05 25.55
N GLU A 332 28.53 -63.66 24.36
CA GLU A 332 29.08 -65.00 24.14
C GLU A 332 30.61 -65.05 24.33
N ALA A 333 31.34 -64.02 23.90
CA ALA A 333 32.78 -63.93 24.12
C ALA A 333 33.12 -63.77 25.62
N ALA A 334 32.39 -62.93 26.35
CA ALA A 334 32.56 -62.77 27.78
C ALA A 334 32.24 -64.07 28.55
N ALA A 335 31.20 -64.80 28.15
CA ALA A 335 30.86 -66.10 28.73
C ALA A 335 31.94 -67.17 28.46
N ARG A 336 32.56 -67.17 27.28
CA ARG A 336 33.71 -68.04 26.96
C ARG A 336 34.93 -67.71 27.81
N HIS A 337 35.32 -66.45 27.90
CA HIS A 337 36.43 -66.02 28.76
C HIS A 337 36.19 -66.34 30.23
N ALA A 338 34.96 -66.19 30.74
CA ALA A 338 34.63 -66.59 32.10
C ALA A 338 34.80 -68.10 32.34
N ARG A 339 34.38 -68.94 31.37
CA ARG A 339 34.55 -70.40 31.45
C ARG A 339 36.04 -70.79 31.43
N GLU A 340 36.82 -70.23 30.52
CA GLU A 340 38.26 -70.49 30.40
C GLU A 340 39.02 -70.09 31.68
N ASN A 341 38.66 -68.96 32.30
CA ASN A 341 39.26 -68.52 33.56
C ASN A 341 38.87 -69.42 34.75
N CYS A 342 37.64 -69.96 34.81
CA CYS A 342 37.23 -70.87 35.89
C CYS A 342 37.88 -72.27 35.80
N THR A 343 38.30 -72.71 34.62
CA THR A 343 39.00 -73.99 34.42
C THR A 343 40.51 -73.92 34.64
N SER A 344 41.05 -72.73 34.90
CA SER A 344 42.50 -72.46 35.01
C SER A 344 42.99 -72.29 36.46
N THR A 345 42.20 -72.72 37.44
CA THR A 345 42.47 -72.72 38.90
C THR A 345 42.37 -74.12 39.45
#